data_AF-A0A957AQD6-F1
#
_entry.id   AF-A0A957AQD6-F1
#
_cell.length_a   1.000
_cell.length_b   1.000
_cell.length_c   1.000
_cell.angle_alpha   90.00
_cell.angle_beta   90.00
_cell.angle_gamma   90.00
#
_symmetry.space_group_name_H-M   'P 1'
#
loop_
_entity.id
_entity.type
_entity.pdbx_description
1 polymer ?
#
loop_
_entity_poly.entity_id
_entity_poly.type
_entity_poly.pdbx_seq_one_letter_code
_entity_poly.pdbx_strand_id
1 'polypeptide(L)'
;LRRLQPALRQENWAVTVTLWHEREVIDVRPGYQEGIYGLAVDIGSTTVAGHLCDLRTGEVLATESMMNPQVAYGEDLMSRVSFAMGNQPGLDKMQNAIIDTLNSLATRAARAVGLQIRDIHDAVLVGNTTMIHILLGINPQELGGAPFALANRDALDLKARALNLRFHPGAYVHILPAEAGHVGADNVAVMIAEEPYRQTATTLIVDVGTNAEILLGNRDILYSASSPTGPAFEGAQISFGMRAAPGAIERVRIDPTTWAARFRVIGEDRWSDEWPDPAGAPVEHQARHLAAGICGSGIIEVVAEMYLAGIILGDGRFNPHRLHKRVLWQGRRGAYVLATGEQTGSGEPILVTQDDVRNIQLAKAALYAGIKLLMNRAALKAVERITLAGAFGSFIDPHYAMILGLIPDCDPECVSAVGNAAGDGARIALLNRRKRDEAARYAREVTYVETAIDPEFQNEFVGAIHIPHASDDFPHLAHILVDPRPHTAPAGNDDKRSQRAERIRARQSRAGAT
;
A
#
# COMPACT_ATOMS: atom_id res chain seq x y z
N LEU A 1 -14.13 41.10 -11.15
CA LEU A 1 -14.63 42.47 -11.41
C LEU A 1 -13.95 43.55 -10.56
N ARG A 2 -14.01 43.50 -9.21
CA ARG A 2 -13.44 44.57 -8.34
C ARG A 2 -11.96 44.92 -8.61
N ARG A 3 -11.15 43.94 -9.07
CA ARG A 3 -9.71 44.12 -9.40
C ARG A 3 -9.43 44.53 -10.85
N LEU A 4 -10.43 44.51 -11.74
CA LEU A 4 -10.23 44.63 -13.19
C LEU A 4 -9.81 46.04 -13.62
N GLN A 5 -10.57 47.07 -13.23
CA GLN A 5 -10.26 48.45 -13.60
C GLN A 5 -8.89 48.91 -13.07
N PRO A 6 -8.52 48.65 -11.79
CA PRO A 6 -7.17 48.93 -11.31
C PRO A 6 -6.08 48.23 -12.13
N ALA A 7 -6.24 46.94 -12.43
CA ALA A 7 -5.25 46.18 -13.20
C ALA A 7 -5.06 46.72 -14.63
N LEU A 8 -6.16 47.06 -15.32
CA LEU A 8 -6.11 47.67 -16.66
C LEU A 8 -5.39 49.01 -16.64
N ARG A 9 -5.61 49.84 -15.61
CA ARG A 9 -5.00 51.17 -15.51
C ARG A 9 -3.50 51.11 -15.28
N GLN A 10 -3.01 50.10 -14.56
CA GLN A 10 -1.61 49.99 -14.17
C GLN A 10 -0.66 49.79 -15.38
N GLU A 11 -1.11 49.06 -16.41
CA GLU A 11 -0.26 48.63 -17.53
C GLU A 11 -0.84 49.04 -18.89
N ASN A 12 -1.33 50.27 -19.00
CA ASN A 12 -1.87 50.86 -20.24
C ASN A 12 -2.88 49.95 -20.97
N TRP A 13 -3.84 49.41 -20.22
CA TRP A 13 -4.90 48.52 -20.69
C TRP A 13 -4.43 47.13 -21.15
N ALA A 14 -3.19 46.74 -20.85
CA ALA A 14 -2.70 45.36 -20.99
C ALA A 14 -2.90 44.58 -19.69
N VAL A 15 -3.47 43.38 -19.78
CA VAL A 15 -3.68 42.48 -18.64
C VAL A 15 -3.45 41.02 -19.05
N THR A 16 -3.07 40.21 -18.07
CA THR A 16 -3.08 38.75 -18.17
C THR A 16 -4.32 38.21 -17.48
N VAL A 17 -5.02 37.29 -18.14
CA VAL A 17 -6.25 36.68 -17.65
C VAL A 17 -6.04 35.19 -17.48
N THR A 18 -6.33 34.67 -16.28
CA THR A 18 -6.31 33.23 -16.01
C THR A 18 -7.72 32.68 -16.22
N LEU A 19 -7.85 31.71 -17.13
CA LEU A 19 -9.11 31.06 -17.47
C LEU A 19 -9.15 29.64 -16.90
N TRP A 20 -10.20 29.31 -16.18
CA TRP A 20 -10.51 27.92 -15.82
C TRP A 20 -11.37 27.30 -16.92
N HIS A 21 -10.87 26.21 -17.53
CA HIS A 21 -11.51 25.46 -18.61
C HIS A 21 -11.99 26.34 -19.80
N GLU A 22 -11.33 27.46 -20.07
CA GLU A 22 -11.75 28.44 -21.11
C GLU A 22 -13.21 28.95 -20.91
N ARG A 23 -13.75 28.80 -19.70
CA ARG A 23 -15.15 29.11 -19.37
C ARG A 23 -15.28 30.23 -18.36
N GLU A 24 -14.41 30.27 -17.36
CA GLU A 24 -14.49 31.27 -16.28
C GLU A 24 -13.16 32.02 -16.13
N VAL A 25 -13.24 33.35 -16.03
CA VAL A 25 -12.10 34.19 -15.62
C VAL A 25 -11.92 34.08 -14.11
N ILE A 26 -10.84 33.43 -13.67
CA ILE A 26 -10.54 33.21 -12.24
C ILE A 26 -9.51 34.17 -11.66
N ASP A 27 -8.67 34.78 -12.51
CA ASP A 27 -7.72 35.82 -12.08
C ASP A 27 -7.48 36.84 -13.20
N VAL A 28 -7.16 38.07 -12.80
CA VAL A 28 -6.79 39.16 -13.72
C VAL A 28 -5.64 39.92 -13.09
N ARG A 29 -4.50 39.96 -13.80
CA ARG A 29 -3.27 40.61 -13.35
C ARG A 29 -2.84 41.70 -14.34
N PRO A 30 -2.24 42.81 -13.86
CA PRO A 30 -1.74 43.87 -14.73
C PRO A 30 -0.57 43.40 -15.58
N GLY A 31 -0.56 43.79 -16.86
CA GLY A 31 0.53 43.51 -17.79
C GLY A 31 0.63 42.04 -18.20
N TYR A 32 1.76 41.66 -18.81
CA TYR A 32 2.10 40.26 -19.05
C TYR A 32 2.65 39.65 -17.76
N GLN A 33 2.01 38.57 -17.30
CA GLN A 33 2.46 37.78 -16.16
C GLN A 33 2.76 36.37 -16.61
N GLU A 34 3.95 35.92 -16.28
CA GLU A 34 4.40 34.55 -16.47
C GLU A 34 4.19 33.77 -15.16
N GLY A 35 3.89 32.48 -15.28
CA GLY A 35 3.64 31.61 -14.12
C GLY A 35 2.16 31.41 -13.81
N ILE A 36 1.75 30.14 -13.86
CA ILE A 36 0.46 29.65 -13.40
C ILE A 36 0.74 28.31 -12.73
N TYR A 37 0.31 28.15 -11.49
CA TYR A 37 0.75 27.04 -10.66
C TYR A 37 -0.43 26.23 -10.17
N GLY A 38 -0.20 24.94 -9.98
CA GLY A 38 -1.20 24.03 -9.45
C GLY A 38 -0.61 23.00 -8.51
N LEU A 39 -1.48 22.41 -7.69
CA LEU A 39 -1.08 21.46 -6.66
C LEU A 39 -1.77 20.11 -6.89
N ALA A 40 -0.98 19.07 -7.10
CA ALA A 40 -1.48 17.69 -7.10
C ALA A 40 -1.23 17.08 -5.71
N VAL A 41 -2.26 16.53 -5.07
CA VAL A 41 -2.16 15.97 -3.72
C VAL A 41 -2.78 14.58 -3.67
N ASP A 42 -2.03 13.67 -3.10
CA ASP A 42 -2.48 12.36 -2.66
C ASP A 42 -2.72 12.36 -1.14
N ILE A 43 -3.97 12.10 -0.75
CA ILE A 43 -4.46 12.10 0.62
C ILE A 43 -4.53 10.65 1.11
N GLY A 44 -3.37 10.11 1.50
CA GLY A 44 -3.30 8.82 2.16
C GLY A 44 -3.83 8.83 3.58
N SER A 45 -4.17 7.64 4.09
CA SER A 45 -4.57 7.45 5.49
C SER A 45 -3.45 7.87 6.45
N THR A 46 -2.20 7.50 6.16
CA THR A 46 -1.03 7.77 7.02
C THR A 46 -0.24 9.01 6.59
N THR A 47 -0.10 9.24 5.29
CA THR A 47 0.74 10.30 4.70
C THR A 47 -0.05 11.10 3.68
N VAL A 48 0.11 12.42 3.69
CA VAL A 48 -0.39 13.32 2.65
C VAL A 48 0.81 13.83 1.86
N ALA A 49 0.84 13.60 0.55
CA ALA A 49 1.93 13.99 -0.34
C ALA A 49 1.44 14.99 -1.39
N GLY A 50 2.20 16.05 -1.65
CA GLY A 50 1.81 17.13 -2.55
C GLY A 50 2.94 17.56 -3.49
N HIS A 51 2.59 17.77 -4.75
CA HIS A 51 3.49 18.24 -5.81
C HIS A 51 3.00 19.58 -6.36
N LEU A 52 3.78 20.64 -6.13
CA LEU A 52 3.53 21.95 -6.73
C LEU A 52 4.14 21.96 -8.12
N CYS A 53 3.32 22.26 -9.12
CA CYS A 53 3.71 22.21 -10.52
C CYS A 53 3.53 23.57 -11.20
N ASP A 54 4.41 23.89 -12.14
CA ASP A 54 4.16 24.90 -13.16
C ASP A 54 3.20 24.32 -14.20
N LEU A 55 2.01 24.92 -14.35
CA LEU A 55 0.95 24.42 -15.24
C LEU A 55 1.22 24.71 -16.72
N ARG A 56 2.23 25.52 -17.07
CA ARG A 56 2.65 25.75 -18.46
C ARG A 56 3.68 24.73 -18.90
N THR A 57 4.66 24.45 -18.06
CA THR A 57 5.79 23.57 -18.42
C THR A 57 5.55 22.12 -17.99
N GLY A 58 4.72 21.90 -16.97
CA GLY A 58 4.54 20.61 -16.32
C GLY A 58 5.65 20.26 -15.32
N GLU A 59 6.60 21.17 -15.08
CA GLU A 59 7.70 20.97 -14.14
C GLU A 59 7.19 20.88 -12.70
N VAL A 60 7.70 19.90 -11.94
CA VAL A 60 7.48 19.80 -10.50
C VAL A 60 8.45 20.73 -9.79
N LEU A 61 7.94 21.84 -9.27
CA LEU A 61 8.71 22.89 -8.60
C LEU A 61 9.07 22.50 -7.16
N ALA A 62 8.15 21.83 -6.45
CA ALA A 62 8.37 21.35 -5.09
C ALA A 62 7.57 20.08 -4.82
N THR A 63 8.14 19.17 -4.04
CA THR A 63 7.46 17.99 -3.49
C THR A 63 7.52 18.05 -1.97
N GLU A 64 6.37 17.92 -1.33
CA GLU A 64 6.20 18.02 0.12
C GLU A 64 5.40 16.82 0.63
N SER A 65 5.69 16.36 1.84
CA SER A 65 4.88 15.34 2.51
C SER A 65 4.67 15.66 3.99
N MET A 66 3.54 15.20 4.53
CA MET A 66 3.17 15.36 5.94
C MET A 66 2.51 14.08 6.44
N MET A 67 2.73 13.74 7.71
CA MET A 67 1.89 12.74 8.37
C MET A 67 0.45 13.27 8.41
N ASN A 68 -0.52 12.43 8.05
CA ASN A 68 -1.92 12.77 8.16
C ASN A 68 -2.29 12.81 9.66
N PRO A 69 -2.61 13.98 10.24
CA PRO A 69 -2.90 14.09 11.68
C PRO A 69 -4.15 13.31 12.10
N GLN A 70 -4.96 12.84 11.14
CA GLN A 70 -6.12 12.02 11.43
C GLN A 70 -5.77 10.65 12.04
N VAL A 71 -4.51 10.21 11.97
CA VAL A 71 -4.03 9.01 12.68
C VAL A 71 -4.33 9.05 14.19
N ALA A 72 -4.39 10.25 14.79
CA ALA A 72 -4.74 10.43 16.20
C ALA A 72 -6.22 10.12 16.51
N TYR A 73 -7.07 10.04 15.49
CA TYR A 73 -8.50 9.75 15.61
C TYR A 73 -8.84 8.32 15.13
N GLY A 74 -7.89 7.63 14.51
CA GLY A 74 -8.03 6.28 14.00
C GLY A 74 -6.85 5.92 13.11
N GLU A 75 -6.19 4.80 13.41
CA GLU A 75 -5.02 4.33 12.66
C GLU A 75 -5.40 3.86 11.24
N ASP A 76 -6.60 3.30 11.07
CA ASP A 76 -7.15 2.80 9.81
C ASP A 76 -8.46 3.50 9.41
N LEU A 77 -9.02 3.12 8.25
CA LEU A 77 -10.27 3.73 7.75
C LEU A 77 -11.46 3.44 8.68
N MET A 78 -11.58 2.22 9.19
CA MET A 78 -12.74 1.76 9.98
C MET A 78 -12.78 2.40 11.36
N SER A 79 -11.63 2.58 11.99
CA SER A 79 -11.48 3.31 13.25
C SER A 79 -11.82 4.78 13.08
N ARG A 80 -11.51 5.41 11.94
CA ARG A 80 -11.97 6.79 11.62
C ARG A 80 -13.47 6.88 11.41
N VAL A 81 -14.07 5.94 10.70
CA VAL A 81 -15.54 5.85 10.58
C VAL A 81 -16.17 5.73 11.97
N SER A 82 -15.65 4.82 12.79
CA SER A 82 -16.10 4.64 14.18
C SER A 82 -15.93 5.90 15.03
N PHE A 83 -14.83 6.64 14.87
CA PHE A 83 -14.60 7.89 15.57
C PHE A 83 -15.61 8.97 15.17
N ALA A 84 -15.91 9.11 13.87
CA ALA A 84 -16.92 10.04 13.36
C ALA A 84 -18.31 9.74 13.96
N MET A 85 -18.66 8.46 14.10
CA MET A 85 -19.93 8.02 14.67
C MET A 85 -20.00 8.19 16.19
N GLY A 86 -18.93 7.82 16.90
CA GLY A 86 -18.90 7.75 18.37
C GLY A 86 -18.58 9.05 19.08
N ASN A 87 -18.04 10.05 18.37
CA ASN A 87 -17.61 11.32 18.96
C ASN A 87 -18.27 12.48 18.23
N GLN A 88 -18.90 13.41 18.96
CA GLN A 88 -19.41 14.66 18.42
C GLN A 88 -18.58 15.83 18.94
N PRO A 89 -18.05 16.74 18.08
CA PRO A 89 -18.13 16.78 16.62
C PRO A 89 -16.92 16.09 15.95
N GLY A 90 -16.92 14.75 15.87
CA GLY A 90 -15.77 13.94 15.44
C GLY A 90 -15.41 14.13 13.97
N LEU A 91 -16.42 14.16 13.08
CA LEU A 91 -16.24 14.44 11.66
C LEU A 91 -15.58 15.82 11.44
N ASP A 92 -16.12 16.88 12.05
CA ASP A 92 -15.59 18.23 11.90
C ASP A 92 -14.14 18.34 12.38
N LYS A 93 -13.78 17.65 13.48
CA LYS A 93 -12.39 17.60 13.94
C LYS A 93 -11.46 16.99 12.90
N MET A 94 -11.86 15.86 12.31
CA MET A 94 -11.06 15.19 11.28
C MET A 94 -10.99 16.01 9.99
N GLN A 95 -12.10 16.64 9.59
CA GLN A 95 -12.16 17.52 8.42
C GLN A 95 -11.24 18.73 8.60
N ASN A 96 -11.32 19.42 9.74
CA ASN A 96 -10.44 20.56 10.02
C ASN A 96 -8.97 20.14 10.02
N ALA A 97 -8.64 18.99 10.61
CA ALA A 97 -7.28 18.48 10.65
C ALA A 97 -6.69 18.23 9.25
N ILE A 98 -7.47 17.67 8.30
CA ILE A 98 -6.99 17.49 6.93
C ILE A 98 -6.92 18.81 6.16
N ILE A 99 -7.89 19.72 6.32
CA ILE A 99 -7.86 21.05 5.69
C ILE A 99 -6.62 21.85 6.15
N ASP A 100 -6.31 21.84 7.44
CA ASP A 100 -5.12 22.51 7.99
C ASP A 100 -3.83 21.88 7.46
N THR A 101 -3.82 20.56 7.29
CA THR A 101 -2.70 19.84 6.68
C THR A 101 -2.50 20.26 5.22
N LEU A 102 -3.56 20.28 4.41
CA LEU A 102 -3.49 20.70 2.99
C LEU A 102 -3.01 22.16 2.86
N ASN A 103 -3.51 23.06 3.70
CA ASN A 103 -3.05 24.45 3.74
C ASN A 103 -1.58 24.57 4.14
N SER A 104 -1.13 23.79 5.12
CA SER A 104 0.26 23.79 5.57
C SER A 104 1.20 23.22 4.51
N LEU A 105 0.83 22.08 3.93
CA LEU A 105 1.53 21.42 2.83
C LEU A 105 1.73 22.39 1.65
N ALA A 106 0.65 22.98 1.16
CA ALA A 106 0.69 23.95 0.07
C ALA A 106 1.52 25.20 0.39
N THR A 107 1.47 25.67 1.64
CA THR A 107 2.29 26.82 2.08
C THR A 107 3.77 26.48 2.04
N ARG A 108 4.17 25.30 2.51
CA ARG A 108 5.58 24.87 2.47
C ARG A 108 6.05 24.70 1.03
N ALA A 109 5.27 24.01 0.20
CA ALA A 109 5.60 23.81 -1.22
C ALA A 109 5.77 25.13 -1.97
N ALA A 110 4.84 26.08 -1.79
CA ALA A 110 4.94 27.40 -2.42
C ALA A 110 6.18 28.18 -1.93
N ARG A 111 6.41 28.21 -0.60
CA ARG A 111 7.55 28.93 -0.03
C ARG A 111 8.90 28.37 -0.45
N ALA A 112 9.00 27.05 -0.65
CA ALA A 112 10.24 26.40 -1.09
C ALA A 112 10.77 26.96 -2.42
N VAL A 113 9.89 27.52 -3.26
CA VAL A 113 10.23 28.11 -4.55
C VAL A 113 9.91 29.62 -4.64
N GLY A 114 9.78 30.29 -3.49
CA GLY A 114 9.55 31.73 -3.43
C GLY A 114 8.14 32.20 -3.85
N LEU A 115 7.18 31.28 -3.97
CA LEU A 115 5.78 31.57 -4.29
C LEU A 115 4.95 31.74 -3.01
N GLN A 116 3.75 32.31 -3.15
CA GLN A 116 2.76 32.35 -2.10
C GLN A 116 1.70 31.26 -2.32
N ILE A 117 1.06 30.80 -1.24
CA ILE A 117 -0.09 29.88 -1.36
C ILE A 117 -1.21 30.44 -2.27
N ARG A 118 -1.32 31.77 -2.35
CA ARG A 118 -2.28 32.48 -3.22
C ARG A 118 -1.92 32.44 -4.71
N ASP A 119 -0.75 31.94 -5.08
CA ASP A 119 -0.34 31.73 -6.47
C ASP A 119 -0.77 30.36 -7.02
N ILE A 120 -1.38 29.50 -6.20
CA ILE A 120 -1.95 28.23 -6.63
C ILE A 120 -3.35 28.48 -7.22
N HIS A 121 -3.52 28.26 -8.52
CA HIS A 121 -4.76 28.54 -9.27
C HIS A 121 -5.62 27.31 -9.54
N ASP A 122 -5.05 26.11 -9.51
CA ASP A 122 -5.77 24.85 -9.70
C ASP A 122 -5.18 23.77 -8.78
N ALA A 123 -5.97 22.77 -8.45
CA ALA A 123 -5.50 21.64 -7.67
C ALA A 123 -6.23 20.35 -8.05
N VAL A 124 -5.54 19.22 -7.95
CA VAL A 124 -6.14 17.89 -8.01
C VAL A 124 -5.91 17.20 -6.67
N LEU A 125 -6.97 16.70 -6.05
CA LEU A 125 -6.89 15.91 -4.83
C LEU A 125 -7.38 14.49 -5.11
N VAL A 126 -6.58 13.50 -4.72
CA VAL A 126 -6.90 12.08 -4.80
C VAL A 126 -6.74 11.45 -3.41
N GLY A 127 -7.31 10.27 -3.22
CA GLY A 127 -7.32 9.58 -1.94
C GLY A 127 -8.48 8.59 -1.90
N ASN A 128 -8.40 7.62 -0.99
CA ASN A 128 -9.47 6.65 -0.85
C ASN A 128 -10.78 7.34 -0.47
N THR A 129 -11.88 6.65 -0.74
CA THR A 129 -13.24 7.16 -0.58
C THR A 129 -13.49 7.77 0.80
N THR A 130 -13.04 7.11 1.87
CA THR A 130 -13.20 7.60 3.25
C THR A 130 -12.48 8.92 3.47
N MET A 131 -11.27 9.09 2.92
CA MET A 131 -10.52 10.34 3.00
C MET A 131 -11.18 11.48 2.26
N ILE A 132 -11.72 11.21 1.08
CA ILE A 132 -12.48 12.20 0.32
C ILE A 132 -13.78 12.58 1.04
N HIS A 133 -14.51 11.62 1.63
CA HIS A 133 -15.72 11.92 2.40
C HIS A 133 -15.42 12.84 3.59
N ILE A 134 -14.39 12.53 4.37
CA ILE A 134 -14.00 13.36 5.52
C ILE A 134 -13.56 14.75 5.07
N LEU A 135 -12.77 14.87 4.00
CA LEU A 135 -12.38 16.17 3.43
C LEU A 135 -13.60 17.02 3.05
N LEU A 136 -14.59 16.39 2.41
CA LEU A 136 -15.82 17.05 1.98
C LEU A 136 -16.82 17.31 3.11
N GLY A 137 -16.57 16.81 4.33
CA GLY A 137 -17.49 16.90 5.45
C GLY A 137 -18.73 16.02 5.28
N ILE A 138 -18.62 14.97 4.44
CA ILE A 138 -19.65 13.96 4.26
C ILE A 138 -19.43 12.88 5.32
N ASN A 139 -20.49 12.51 6.04
CA ASN A 139 -20.40 11.48 7.08
C ASN A 139 -20.03 10.12 6.44
N PRO A 140 -18.90 9.50 6.82
CA PRO A 140 -18.43 8.25 6.23
C PRO A 140 -19.09 7.00 6.83
N GLN A 141 -20.11 7.13 7.70
CA GLN A 141 -20.80 6.01 8.36
C GLN A 141 -21.24 4.91 7.39
N GLU A 142 -21.83 5.28 6.25
CA GLU A 142 -22.32 4.32 5.24
C GLU A 142 -21.21 3.57 4.52
N LEU A 143 -19.95 4.01 4.65
CA LEU A 143 -18.77 3.28 4.15
C LEU A 143 -18.32 2.20 5.13
N GLY A 144 -18.78 2.22 6.38
CA GLY A 144 -18.38 1.24 7.40
C GLY A 144 -19.24 -0.03 7.45
N GLY A 145 -20.35 -0.07 6.73
CA GLY A 145 -21.27 -1.21 6.75
C GLY A 145 -21.77 -1.54 5.35
N ALA A 146 -21.95 -2.83 5.06
CA ALA A 146 -22.52 -3.28 3.79
C ALA A 146 -23.88 -2.60 3.54
N PRO A 147 -24.12 -2.04 2.35
CA PRO A 147 -23.40 -2.26 1.09
C PRO A 147 -22.27 -1.24 0.79
N PHE A 148 -21.67 -0.63 1.81
CA PHE A 148 -20.55 0.32 1.70
C PHE A 148 -20.88 1.50 0.79
N ALA A 149 -22.03 2.13 1.04
CA ALA A 149 -22.67 3.03 0.09
C ALA A 149 -21.91 4.36 -0.05
N LEU A 150 -21.57 4.68 -1.31
CA LEU A 150 -20.97 5.96 -1.70
C LEU A 150 -22.00 7.09 -1.71
N ALA A 151 -21.64 8.24 -1.15
CA ALA A 151 -22.44 9.46 -1.32
C ALA A 151 -22.32 10.05 -2.72
N ASN A 152 -21.13 9.99 -3.32
CA ASN A 152 -20.86 10.47 -4.67
C ASN A 152 -19.77 9.62 -5.34
N ARG A 153 -20.04 9.19 -6.57
CA ARG A 153 -19.10 8.43 -7.40
C ARG A 153 -18.38 9.32 -8.42
N ASP A 154 -19.02 10.38 -8.89
CA ASP A 154 -18.53 11.21 -10.00
C ASP A 154 -17.41 12.17 -9.57
N ALA A 155 -16.62 12.63 -10.54
CA ALA A 155 -15.62 13.67 -10.30
C ALA A 155 -16.28 14.98 -9.82
N LEU A 156 -15.55 15.76 -9.01
CA LEU A 156 -16.05 17.02 -8.45
C LEU A 156 -15.11 18.19 -8.77
N ASP A 157 -15.69 19.29 -9.26
CA ASP A 157 -15.00 20.57 -9.43
C ASP A 157 -15.55 21.58 -8.42
N LEU A 158 -14.74 21.91 -7.41
CA LEU A 158 -15.13 22.79 -6.30
C LEU A 158 -14.24 24.03 -6.27
N LYS A 159 -14.79 25.18 -5.87
CA LYS A 159 -13.93 26.32 -5.53
C LYS A 159 -13.12 25.97 -4.28
N ALA A 160 -11.82 26.18 -4.30
CA ALA A 160 -10.93 25.88 -3.16
C ALA A 160 -11.41 26.53 -1.85
N ARG A 161 -11.95 27.75 -1.93
CA ARG A 161 -12.53 28.48 -0.79
C ARG A 161 -13.74 27.80 -0.14
N ALA A 162 -14.48 26.96 -0.86
CA ALA A 162 -15.61 26.21 -0.31
C ALA A 162 -15.15 25.10 0.64
N LEU A 163 -13.91 24.63 0.47
CA LEU A 163 -13.24 23.66 1.34
C LEU A 163 -12.34 24.34 2.38
N ASN A 164 -12.44 25.66 2.56
CA ASN A 164 -11.56 26.46 3.41
C ASN A 164 -10.06 26.35 3.05
N LEU A 165 -9.73 25.99 1.80
CA LEU A 165 -8.37 26.03 1.30
C LEU A 165 -7.98 27.47 0.94
N ARG A 166 -6.78 27.86 1.35
CA ARG A 166 -6.25 29.23 1.28
C ARG A 166 -5.51 29.53 -0.02
N PHE A 167 -5.78 28.77 -1.08
CA PHE A 167 -5.23 28.94 -2.43
C PHE A 167 -5.69 30.26 -3.06
N HIS A 168 -5.43 30.51 -4.35
CA HIS A 168 -5.98 31.69 -5.02
C HIS A 168 -7.52 31.76 -4.82
N PRO A 169 -8.13 32.92 -4.52
CA PRO A 169 -9.57 32.99 -4.22
C PRO A 169 -10.46 32.47 -5.35
N GLY A 170 -9.99 32.52 -6.60
CA GLY A 170 -10.66 31.98 -7.77
C GLY A 170 -10.35 30.51 -8.07
N ALA A 171 -9.42 29.88 -7.34
CA ALA A 171 -8.91 28.55 -7.63
C ALA A 171 -9.98 27.47 -7.55
N TYR A 172 -9.79 26.45 -8.37
CA TYR A 172 -10.55 25.21 -8.33
C TYR A 172 -9.75 24.09 -7.69
N VAL A 173 -10.51 23.12 -7.20
CA VAL A 173 -10.06 21.82 -6.74
C VAL A 173 -10.86 20.81 -7.52
N HIS A 174 -10.15 19.94 -8.25
CA HIS A 174 -10.71 18.79 -8.91
C HIS A 174 -10.45 17.55 -8.05
N ILE A 175 -11.50 16.79 -7.77
CA ILE A 175 -11.40 15.48 -7.11
C ILE A 175 -11.76 14.43 -8.16
N LEU A 176 -10.86 13.47 -8.36
CA LEU A 176 -11.12 12.34 -9.27
C LEU A 176 -12.34 11.52 -8.78
N PRO A 177 -13.02 10.78 -9.67
CA PRO A 177 -14.15 9.94 -9.28
C PRO A 177 -13.69 8.80 -8.34
N ALA A 178 -14.65 8.19 -7.66
CA ALA A 178 -14.44 6.95 -6.92
C ALA A 178 -15.02 5.75 -7.70
N GLU A 179 -14.54 4.54 -7.42
CA GLU A 179 -15.08 3.32 -8.01
C GLU A 179 -16.13 2.69 -7.09
N ALA A 180 -15.83 2.63 -5.79
CA ALA A 180 -16.66 1.99 -4.77
C ALA A 180 -16.39 2.56 -3.35
N GLY A 181 -17.11 2.04 -2.34
CA GLY A 181 -16.97 2.48 -0.95
C GLY A 181 -15.55 2.35 -0.39
N HIS A 182 -14.80 1.34 -0.84
CA HIS A 182 -13.41 1.08 -0.42
C HIS A 182 -12.37 1.31 -1.52
N VAL A 183 -12.77 1.77 -2.71
CA VAL A 183 -11.85 2.04 -3.83
C VAL A 183 -12.13 3.44 -4.35
N GLY A 184 -11.22 4.36 -4.04
CA GLY A 184 -11.41 5.79 -4.22
C GLY A 184 -10.67 6.41 -5.40
N ALA A 185 -10.50 7.71 -5.29
CA ALA A 185 -9.87 8.57 -6.28
C ALA A 185 -8.37 8.29 -6.46
N ASP A 186 -7.72 7.76 -5.42
CA ASP A 186 -6.35 7.27 -5.46
C ASP A 186 -6.17 6.11 -6.43
N ASN A 187 -7.00 5.06 -6.33
CA ASN A 187 -6.93 3.93 -7.27
C ASN A 187 -7.22 4.36 -8.71
N VAL A 188 -8.17 5.29 -8.90
CA VAL A 188 -8.42 5.87 -10.23
C VAL A 188 -7.20 6.64 -10.73
N ALA A 189 -6.49 7.34 -9.85
CA ALA A 189 -5.24 8.04 -10.19
C ALA A 189 -4.16 7.04 -10.63
N VAL A 190 -3.98 5.94 -9.89
CA VAL A 190 -3.08 4.83 -10.27
C VAL A 190 -3.48 4.28 -11.65
N MET A 191 -4.76 4.03 -11.88
CA MET A 191 -5.27 3.50 -13.14
C MET A 191 -4.93 4.40 -14.35
N ILE A 192 -5.06 5.72 -14.22
CA ILE A 192 -4.72 6.65 -15.33
C ILE A 192 -3.21 6.92 -15.46
N ALA A 193 -2.42 6.64 -14.43
CA ALA A 193 -0.96 6.73 -14.46
C ALA A 193 -0.35 5.53 -15.18
N GLU A 194 -0.80 4.31 -14.84
CA GLU A 194 -0.27 3.06 -15.38
C GLU A 194 -0.96 2.62 -16.69
N GLU A 195 -2.13 3.16 -16.99
CA GLU A 195 -2.91 2.92 -18.21
C GLU A 195 -3.05 1.42 -18.62
N PRO A 196 -3.43 0.49 -17.73
CA PRO A 196 -3.56 -0.93 -18.10
C PRO A 196 -4.52 -1.12 -19.28
N TYR A 197 -5.56 -0.29 -19.35
CA TYR A 197 -6.55 -0.24 -20.44
C TYR A 197 -5.99 0.17 -21.82
N ARG A 198 -4.69 0.48 -21.95
CA ARG A 198 -4.00 0.68 -23.24
C ARG A 198 -3.01 -0.44 -23.58
N GLN A 199 -2.86 -1.42 -22.70
CA GLN A 199 -1.88 -2.49 -22.84
C GLN A 199 -2.55 -3.76 -23.36
N THR A 200 -1.81 -4.58 -24.12
CA THR A 200 -2.28 -5.92 -24.51
C THR A 200 -1.98 -6.95 -23.43
N ALA A 201 -0.82 -6.80 -22.77
CA ALA A 201 -0.43 -7.65 -21.66
C ALA A 201 -1.39 -7.45 -20.49
N THR A 202 -1.75 -8.55 -19.84
CA THR A 202 -2.54 -8.56 -18.63
C THR A 202 -1.67 -8.10 -17.46
N THR A 203 -1.98 -6.92 -16.95
CA THR A 203 -1.20 -6.25 -15.91
C THR A 203 -1.97 -6.25 -14.59
N LEU A 204 -1.31 -6.73 -13.55
CA LEU A 204 -1.73 -6.60 -12.16
C LEU A 204 -1.01 -5.40 -11.54
N ILE A 205 -1.75 -4.43 -11.04
CA ILE A 205 -1.21 -3.29 -10.30
C ILE A 205 -1.71 -3.41 -8.87
N VAL A 206 -0.80 -3.31 -7.91
CA VAL A 206 -1.13 -3.39 -6.49
C VAL A 206 -0.55 -2.17 -5.79
N ASP A 207 -1.42 -1.28 -5.31
CA ASP A 207 -1.01 -0.23 -4.38
C ASP A 207 -0.95 -0.83 -2.97
N VAL A 208 0.25 -0.98 -2.42
CA VAL A 208 0.42 -1.63 -1.12
C VAL A 208 0.41 -0.59 0.00
N GLY A 209 -0.66 -0.59 0.78
CA GLY A 209 -0.79 0.17 2.03
C GLY A 209 -1.49 -0.62 3.14
N THR A 210 -2.03 0.10 4.13
CA THR A 210 -2.86 -0.49 5.21
C THR A 210 -4.05 -1.27 4.66
N ASN A 211 -4.63 -0.75 3.58
CA ASN A 211 -5.42 -1.52 2.63
C ASN A 211 -4.61 -1.59 1.34
N ALA A 212 -4.81 -2.65 0.57
CA ALA A 212 -4.24 -2.76 -0.75
C ALA A 212 -5.32 -2.60 -1.81
N GLU A 213 -5.18 -1.59 -2.65
CA GLU A 213 -5.99 -1.44 -3.85
C GLU A 213 -5.36 -2.25 -5.00
N ILE A 214 -6.19 -3.03 -5.66
CA ILE A 214 -5.80 -3.99 -6.68
C ILE A 214 -6.48 -3.59 -7.98
N LEU A 215 -5.72 -3.44 -9.05
CA LEU A 215 -6.20 -3.30 -10.41
C LEU A 215 -5.69 -4.47 -11.25
N LEU A 216 -6.60 -5.14 -11.95
CA LEU A 216 -6.26 -6.20 -12.89
C LEU A 216 -6.87 -5.87 -14.24
N GLY A 217 -6.06 -5.73 -15.26
CA GLY A 217 -6.62 -5.43 -16.57
C GLY A 217 -5.63 -5.35 -17.72
N ASN A 218 -6.22 -5.11 -18.88
CA ASN A 218 -5.59 -4.80 -20.15
C ASN A 218 -6.59 -3.96 -20.96
N ARG A 219 -6.36 -3.77 -22.26
CA ARG A 219 -7.28 -3.02 -23.14
C ARG A 219 -8.70 -3.60 -23.27
N ASP A 220 -8.88 -4.88 -22.93
CA ASP A 220 -10.11 -5.64 -23.14
C ASP A 220 -10.89 -5.86 -21.84
N ILE A 221 -10.21 -5.95 -20.69
CA ILE A 221 -10.81 -6.16 -19.36
C ILE A 221 -10.23 -5.22 -18.31
N LEU A 222 -11.04 -4.83 -17.34
CA LEU A 222 -10.61 -3.98 -16.23
C LEU A 222 -11.41 -4.30 -14.96
N TYR A 223 -10.70 -4.78 -13.95
CA TYR A 223 -11.24 -5.14 -12.64
C TYR A 223 -10.50 -4.40 -11.53
N SER A 224 -11.22 -4.12 -10.45
CA SER A 224 -10.64 -3.58 -9.24
C SER A 224 -11.18 -4.24 -7.98
N ALA A 225 -10.37 -4.20 -6.93
CA ALA A 225 -10.76 -4.60 -5.58
C ALA A 225 -9.97 -3.79 -4.55
N SER A 226 -10.48 -3.74 -3.32
CA SER A 226 -9.69 -3.39 -2.14
C SER A 226 -9.55 -4.64 -1.28
N SER A 227 -8.40 -4.81 -0.63
CA SER A 227 -8.16 -5.90 0.30
C SER A 227 -7.61 -5.39 1.64
N PRO A 228 -8.16 -5.85 2.79
CA PRO A 228 -7.73 -5.42 4.11
C PRO A 228 -6.44 -6.16 4.51
N THR A 229 -5.30 -5.69 4.01
CA THR A 229 -3.97 -6.22 4.34
C THR A 229 -3.58 -5.95 5.79
N GLY A 230 -4.12 -4.89 6.39
CA GLY A 230 -3.72 -4.45 7.72
C GLY A 230 -2.32 -3.83 7.73
N PRO A 231 -1.89 -3.27 8.87
CA PRO A 231 -0.71 -2.41 8.91
C PRO A 231 0.61 -3.19 9.14
N ALA A 232 0.60 -4.52 9.02
CA ALA A 232 1.76 -5.38 9.27
C ALA A 232 2.94 -5.02 8.35
N PHE A 233 2.66 -4.71 7.08
CA PHE A 233 3.66 -4.25 6.13
C PHE A 233 4.15 -2.82 6.37
N GLU A 234 3.49 -2.03 7.21
CA GLU A 234 3.96 -0.71 7.63
C GLU A 234 4.79 -0.77 8.93
N GLY A 235 5.05 -1.98 9.44
CA GLY A 235 5.77 -2.22 10.69
C GLY A 235 4.90 -2.11 11.94
N ALA A 236 3.59 -1.88 11.82
CA ALA A 236 2.69 -1.94 12.97
C ALA A 236 2.30 -3.40 13.26
N GLN A 237 1.90 -3.70 14.50
CA GLN A 237 1.57 -5.08 14.93
C GLN A 237 2.70 -6.10 14.74
N ILE A 238 3.93 -5.63 14.57
CA ILE A 238 5.16 -6.43 14.59
C ILE A 238 5.94 -6.02 15.84
N SER A 239 6.41 -7.01 16.60
CA SER A 239 6.97 -6.84 17.96
C SER A 239 8.12 -5.83 18.02
N PHE A 240 9.03 -5.90 17.05
CA PHE A 240 10.10 -4.92 16.84
C PHE A 240 9.88 -4.13 15.55
N GLY A 241 8.63 -3.99 15.11
CA GLY A 241 8.27 -3.27 13.90
C GLY A 241 8.38 -1.77 14.09
N MET A 242 8.81 -1.08 13.03
CA MET A 242 8.84 0.37 12.97
C MET A 242 8.64 0.87 11.55
N ARG A 243 8.28 2.14 11.40
CA ARG A 243 8.25 2.78 10.07
C ARG A 243 9.66 2.89 9.49
N ALA A 244 9.74 3.02 8.18
CA ALA A 244 10.98 3.31 7.48
C ALA A 244 11.58 4.65 7.97
N ALA A 245 12.66 4.55 8.74
CA ALA A 245 13.41 5.67 9.31
C ALA A 245 14.84 5.19 9.58
N PRO A 246 15.83 6.10 9.77
CA PRO A 246 17.20 5.70 10.06
C PRO A 246 17.29 4.68 11.21
N GLY A 247 18.06 3.60 11.00
CA GLY A 247 18.18 2.48 11.94
C GLY A 247 17.13 1.37 11.79
N ALA A 248 16.09 1.53 10.95
CA ALA A 248 15.17 0.45 10.64
C ALA A 248 15.83 -0.57 9.69
N ILE A 249 15.76 -1.86 10.03
CA ILE A 249 16.24 -2.96 9.19
C ILE A 249 15.36 -3.05 7.94
N GLU A 250 15.99 -2.91 6.76
CA GLU A 250 15.31 -2.84 5.45
C GLU A 250 15.71 -3.94 4.47
N ARG A 251 16.82 -4.64 4.72
CA ARG A 251 17.30 -5.78 3.92
C ARG A 251 17.84 -6.86 4.84
N VAL A 252 17.56 -8.14 4.54
CA VAL A 252 17.94 -9.28 5.37
C VAL A 252 18.39 -10.46 4.49
N ARG A 253 19.50 -11.10 4.86
CA ARG A 253 19.94 -12.38 4.28
C ARG A 253 20.29 -13.36 5.39
N ILE A 254 19.83 -14.60 5.28
CA ILE A 254 20.06 -15.66 6.26
C ILE A 254 20.80 -16.81 5.59
N ASP A 255 21.95 -17.18 6.15
CA ASP A 255 22.66 -18.37 5.69
C ASP A 255 21.85 -19.64 6.04
N PRO A 256 21.50 -20.50 5.06
CA PRO A 256 20.61 -21.65 5.29
C PRO A 256 21.25 -22.76 6.13
N THR A 257 22.57 -22.73 6.30
CA THR A 257 23.34 -23.74 7.05
C THR A 257 23.55 -23.30 8.50
N THR A 258 24.09 -22.09 8.69
CA THR A 258 24.46 -21.52 9.99
C THR A 258 23.35 -20.71 10.64
N TRP A 259 22.32 -20.36 9.88
CA TRP A 259 21.24 -19.44 10.27
C TRP A 259 21.72 -18.08 10.75
N ALA A 260 22.95 -17.69 10.39
CA ALA A 260 23.45 -16.35 10.66
C ALA A 260 22.72 -15.35 9.76
N ALA A 261 22.10 -14.35 10.36
CA ALA A 261 21.56 -13.20 9.65
C ALA A 261 22.64 -12.14 9.46
N ARG A 262 22.66 -11.55 8.26
CA ARG A 262 23.19 -10.22 8.01
C ARG A 262 22.07 -9.32 7.51
N PHE A 263 22.14 -8.04 7.81
CA PHE A 263 21.09 -7.09 7.45
C PHE A 263 21.66 -5.71 7.14
N ARG A 264 20.87 -4.86 6.47
CA ARG A 264 21.12 -3.43 6.33
C ARG A 264 20.04 -2.62 7.02
N VAL A 265 20.40 -1.44 7.50
CA VAL A 265 19.48 -0.48 8.09
C VAL A 265 19.45 0.80 7.28
N ILE A 266 18.30 1.48 7.26
CA ILE A 266 18.17 2.77 6.57
C ILE A 266 19.21 3.75 7.14
N GLY A 267 19.96 4.39 6.24
CA GLY A 267 21.04 5.32 6.59
C GLY A 267 22.43 4.68 6.78
N GLU A 268 22.56 3.35 6.63
CA GLU A 268 23.83 2.63 6.63
C GLU A 268 23.90 1.64 5.45
N ASP A 269 24.86 1.87 4.55
CA ASP A 269 24.97 1.07 3.31
C ASP A 269 25.66 -0.28 3.52
N ARG A 270 26.48 -0.41 4.57
CA ARG A 270 27.21 -1.64 4.89
C ARG A 270 26.29 -2.68 5.53
N TRP A 271 26.53 -3.95 5.22
CA TRP A 271 25.88 -5.05 5.93
C TRP A 271 26.38 -5.16 7.37
N SER A 272 25.52 -5.68 8.26
CA SER A 272 25.79 -5.76 9.70
C SER A 272 26.93 -6.70 10.12
N ASP A 273 27.41 -7.55 9.22
CA ASP A 273 28.61 -8.37 9.37
C ASP A 273 29.91 -7.65 8.95
N GLU A 274 29.78 -6.48 8.31
CA GLU A 274 30.89 -5.57 7.98
C GLU A 274 31.08 -4.47 9.03
N TRP A 275 30.18 -4.39 10.02
CA TRP A 275 30.26 -3.39 11.08
C TRP A 275 31.44 -3.72 12.01
N PRO A 276 32.33 -2.76 12.29
CA PRO A 276 33.45 -3.04 13.16
C PRO A 276 33.01 -3.18 14.61
N ASP A 277 33.83 -3.86 15.42
CA ASP A 277 33.62 -3.98 16.85
C ASP A 277 33.48 -2.57 17.50
N PRO A 278 32.34 -2.27 18.16
CA PRO A 278 32.12 -0.99 18.83
C PRO A 278 33.20 -0.64 19.86
N ALA A 279 33.88 -1.64 20.43
CA ALA A 279 34.85 -1.45 21.50
C ALA A 279 36.26 -1.02 21.02
N GLY A 280 36.54 -0.99 19.70
CA GLY A 280 37.91 -0.80 19.20
C GLY A 280 38.08 0.04 17.92
N ALA A 281 37.00 0.40 17.23
CA ALA A 281 37.10 1.12 15.96
C ALA A 281 37.02 2.66 16.11
N PRO A 282 37.81 3.43 15.34
CA PRO A 282 37.67 4.88 15.27
C PRO A 282 36.23 5.29 14.90
N VAL A 283 35.76 6.42 15.43
CA VAL A 283 34.37 6.89 15.29
C VAL A 283 33.94 6.97 13.82
N GLU A 284 34.85 7.37 12.93
CA GLU A 284 34.64 7.45 11.49
C GLU A 284 34.38 6.09 10.81
N HIS A 285 34.75 4.98 11.45
CA HIS A 285 34.53 3.63 10.94
C HIS A 285 33.29 2.96 11.56
N GLN A 286 32.74 3.49 12.65
CA GLN A 286 31.56 2.93 13.31
C GLN A 286 30.33 3.00 12.39
N ALA A 287 29.34 2.14 12.65
CA ALA A 287 28.06 2.21 11.95
C ALA A 287 27.39 3.55 12.26
N ARG A 288 26.88 4.24 11.23
CA ARG A 288 26.19 5.52 11.42
C ARG A 288 24.88 5.36 12.19
N HIS A 289 24.22 4.22 11.97
CA HIS A 289 23.00 3.83 12.64
C HIS A 289 23.09 2.35 13.04
N LEU A 290 22.76 2.05 14.29
CA LEU A 290 22.52 0.68 14.75
C LEU A 290 21.06 0.30 14.53
N ALA A 291 20.76 -1.00 14.58
CA ALA A 291 19.39 -1.47 14.41
C ALA A 291 18.49 -0.99 15.56
N ALA A 292 17.36 -0.38 15.20
CA ALA A 292 16.33 0.09 16.14
C ALA A 292 15.03 -0.73 16.04
N GLY A 293 14.81 -1.41 14.92
CA GLY A 293 13.61 -2.19 14.64
C GLY A 293 13.61 -2.67 13.19
N ILE A 294 12.47 -3.18 12.73
CA ILE A 294 12.27 -3.81 11.42
C ILE A 294 11.23 -2.99 10.66
N CYS A 295 11.55 -2.49 9.47
CA CYS A 295 10.55 -1.87 8.61
C CYS A 295 9.85 -2.90 7.71
N GLY A 296 8.84 -2.46 6.97
CA GLY A 296 8.02 -3.32 6.12
C GLY A 296 8.80 -4.19 5.11
N SER A 297 9.80 -3.61 4.43
CA SER A 297 10.65 -4.37 3.51
C SER A 297 11.50 -5.39 4.26
N GLY A 298 12.04 -4.99 5.43
CA GLY A 298 12.80 -5.89 6.30
C GLY A 298 11.99 -7.06 6.83
N ILE A 299 10.72 -6.85 7.20
CA ILE A 299 9.86 -7.93 7.72
C ILE A 299 9.42 -8.90 6.60
N ILE A 300 9.20 -8.40 5.37
CA ILE A 300 8.97 -9.25 4.19
C ILE A 300 10.19 -10.13 3.93
N GLU A 301 11.39 -9.53 3.85
CA GLU A 301 12.61 -10.27 3.55
C GLU A 301 12.94 -11.28 4.65
N VAL A 302 12.88 -10.91 5.94
CA VAL A 302 13.24 -11.85 7.02
C VAL A 302 12.30 -13.05 7.09
N VAL A 303 10.99 -12.88 6.87
CA VAL A 303 10.05 -14.01 6.90
C VAL A 303 10.30 -14.94 5.71
N ALA A 304 10.53 -14.37 4.52
CA ALA A 304 10.87 -15.15 3.34
C ALA A 304 12.22 -15.87 3.48
N GLU A 305 13.26 -15.21 4.00
CA GLU A 305 14.57 -15.81 4.30
C GLU A 305 14.47 -16.91 5.36
N MET A 306 13.65 -16.72 6.41
CA MET A 306 13.41 -17.75 7.41
C MET A 306 12.74 -18.99 6.82
N TYR A 307 11.85 -18.80 5.85
CA TYR A 307 11.22 -19.89 5.11
C TYR A 307 12.25 -20.62 4.22
N LEU A 308 13.03 -19.88 3.42
CA LEU A 308 14.08 -20.45 2.56
C LEU A 308 15.18 -21.19 3.36
N ALA A 309 15.52 -20.71 4.56
CA ALA A 309 16.49 -21.35 5.45
C ALA A 309 15.94 -22.57 6.21
N GLY A 310 14.64 -22.85 6.10
CA GLY A 310 13.93 -23.90 6.84
C GLY A 310 13.80 -23.65 8.34
N ILE A 311 13.91 -22.37 8.76
CA ILE A 311 13.67 -21.92 10.15
C ILE A 311 12.17 -21.98 10.45
N ILE A 312 11.35 -21.59 9.48
CA ILE A 312 9.89 -21.76 9.52
C ILE A 312 9.44 -22.73 8.41
N LEU A 313 8.32 -23.40 8.65
CA LEU A 313 7.64 -24.26 7.70
C LEU A 313 6.73 -23.44 6.78
N GLY A 314 6.21 -24.05 5.71
CA GLY A 314 5.28 -23.38 4.79
C GLY A 314 3.99 -22.89 5.46
N ASP A 315 3.58 -23.48 6.58
CA ASP A 315 2.44 -23.00 7.38
C ASP A 315 2.80 -21.87 8.36
N GLY A 316 4.04 -21.38 8.34
CA GLY A 316 4.55 -20.29 9.17
C GLY A 316 4.98 -20.70 10.58
N ARG A 317 4.84 -21.97 10.96
CA ARG A 317 5.34 -22.42 12.26
C ARG A 317 6.85 -22.52 12.26
N PHE A 318 7.48 -22.10 13.35
CA PHE A 318 8.89 -22.40 13.58
C PHE A 318 9.13 -23.91 13.56
N ASN A 319 10.18 -24.35 12.87
CA ASN A 319 10.50 -25.76 12.70
C ASN A 319 11.05 -26.35 14.02
N PRO A 320 10.28 -27.22 14.72
CA PRO A 320 10.69 -27.72 16.03
C PRO A 320 11.76 -28.81 15.93
N HIS A 321 12.03 -29.34 14.73
CA HIS A 321 12.96 -30.44 14.52
C HIS A 321 14.41 -29.99 14.33
N ARG A 322 14.67 -28.68 14.25
CA ARG A 322 16.00 -28.11 14.05
C ARG A 322 16.29 -27.05 15.12
N LEU A 323 16.76 -27.52 16.28
CA LEU A 323 17.16 -26.64 17.39
C LEU A 323 18.42 -25.86 17.01
N HIS A 324 18.41 -24.56 17.30
CA HIS A 324 19.54 -23.68 17.00
C HIS A 324 19.61 -22.53 18.00
N LYS A 325 20.82 -22.05 18.30
CA LYS A 325 21.07 -20.97 19.27
C LYS A 325 20.40 -19.63 18.92
N ARG A 326 20.07 -19.42 17.63
CA ARG A 326 19.34 -18.22 17.16
C ARG A 326 17.82 -18.37 17.21
N VAL A 327 17.29 -19.51 17.63
CA VAL A 327 15.84 -19.68 17.83
C VAL A 327 15.58 -19.89 19.32
N LEU A 328 14.93 -18.91 19.93
CA LEU A 328 14.50 -18.95 21.31
C LEU A 328 13.12 -19.61 21.38
N TRP A 329 12.92 -20.51 22.34
CA TRP A 329 11.68 -21.27 22.47
C TRP A 329 10.99 -20.96 23.80
N GLN A 330 9.70 -20.63 23.74
CA GLN A 330 8.81 -20.58 24.87
C GLN A 330 7.66 -21.57 24.65
N GLY A 331 7.81 -22.78 25.20
CA GLY A 331 6.90 -23.89 24.92
C GLY A 331 6.95 -24.28 23.44
N ARG A 332 5.85 -24.06 22.71
CA ARG A 332 5.74 -24.34 21.26
C ARG A 332 5.96 -23.11 20.37
N ARG A 333 6.17 -21.92 20.95
CA ARG A 333 6.37 -20.68 20.20
C ARG A 333 7.87 -20.42 20.05
N GLY A 334 8.30 -20.21 18.81
CA GLY A 334 9.67 -19.82 18.49
C GLY A 334 9.80 -18.31 18.29
N ALA A 335 11.01 -17.80 18.48
CA ALA A 335 11.43 -16.46 18.10
C ALA A 335 12.85 -16.50 17.53
N TYR A 336 13.06 -15.94 16.35
CA TYR A 336 14.36 -15.86 15.70
C TYR A 336 15.10 -14.59 16.12
N VAL A 337 16.38 -14.72 16.50
CA VAL A 337 17.27 -13.59 16.81
C VAL A 337 17.83 -13.02 15.50
N LEU A 338 17.22 -11.94 15.02
CA LEU A 338 17.62 -11.25 13.79
C LEU A 338 18.88 -10.41 14.02
N ALA A 339 18.89 -9.57 15.06
CA ALA A 339 20.04 -8.76 15.47
C ALA A 339 20.41 -9.04 16.92
N THR A 340 21.72 -9.11 17.23
CA THR A 340 22.22 -9.24 18.60
C THR A 340 22.21 -7.88 19.30
N GLY A 341 22.26 -7.86 20.64
CA GLY A 341 22.31 -6.59 21.40
C GLY A 341 23.48 -5.67 21.05
N GLU A 342 24.62 -6.23 20.62
CA GLU A 342 25.78 -5.46 20.13
C GLU A 342 25.49 -4.74 18.80
N GLN A 343 24.53 -5.23 18.02
CA GLN A 343 24.13 -4.64 16.73
C GLN A 343 22.94 -3.69 16.87
N THR A 344 22.38 -3.50 18.07
CA THR A 344 21.20 -2.65 18.29
C THR A 344 21.53 -1.40 19.08
N GLY A 345 20.78 -0.31 18.80
CA GLY A 345 20.92 0.94 19.55
C GLY A 345 20.43 0.85 21.00
N SER A 346 19.61 -0.15 21.33
CA SER A 346 19.06 -0.38 22.67
C SER A 346 19.94 -1.28 23.54
N GLY A 347 20.89 -2.03 22.96
CA GLY A 347 21.61 -3.09 23.65
C GLY A 347 20.83 -4.40 23.80
N GLU A 348 19.55 -4.43 23.38
CA GLU A 348 18.68 -5.61 23.44
C GLU A 348 18.55 -6.25 22.04
N PRO A 349 18.44 -7.59 21.94
CA PRO A 349 18.29 -8.26 20.65
C PRO A 349 16.95 -7.94 19.97
N ILE A 350 16.97 -7.78 18.65
CA ILE A 350 15.75 -7.69 17.83
C ILE A 350 15.32 -9.10 17.42
N LEU A 351 14.08 -9.45 17.76
CA LEU A 351 13.50 -10.76 17.51
C LEU A 351 12.41 -10.71 16.44
N VAL A 352 12.26 -11.80 15.69
CA VAL A 352 11.07 -12.09 14.88
C VAL A 352 10.31 -13.24 15.52
N THR A 353 9.11 -12.97 16.02
CA THR A 353 8.32 -13.92 16.81
C THR A 353 7.34 -14.72 15.96
N GLN A 354 6.77 -15.79 16.54
CA GLN A 354 5.69 -16.56 15.91
C GLN A 354 4.46 -15.70 15.59
N ASP A 355 4.13 -14.72 16.44
CA ASP A 355 2.98 -13.84 16.25
C ASP A 355 3.28 -12.82 15.12
N ASP A 356 4.53 -12.36 14.98
CA ASP A 356 4.96 -11.51 13.85
C ASP A 356 4.82 -12.25 12.52
N VAL A 357 5.32 -13.49 12.44
CA VAL A 357 5.16 -14.34 11.24
C VAL A 357 3.67 -14.53 10.92
N ARG A 358 2.83 -14.73 11.95
CA ARG A 358 1.39 -14.91 11.75
C ARG A 358 0.73 -13.65 11.19
N ASN A 359 1.10 -12.47 11.67
CA ASN A 359 0.55 -11.20 11.17
C ASN A 359 0.92 -10.97 9.70
N ILE A 360 2.15 -11.30 9.30
CA ILE A 360 2.57 -11.25 7.89
C ILE A 360 1.80 -12.26 7.04
N GLN A 361 1.59 -13.49 7.53
CA GLN A 361 0.77 -14.49 6.80
C GLN A 361 -0.66 -14.01 6.59
N LEU A 362 -1.29 -13.38 7.58
CA LEU A 362 -2.66 -12.87 7.46
C LEU A 362 -2.72 -11.72 6.45
N ALA A 363 -1.78 -10.77 6.53
CA ALA A 363 -1.70 -9.62 5.65
C ALA A 363 -1.48 -10.05 4.19
N LYS A 364 -0.51 -10.93 3.94
CA LYS A 364 -0.20 -11.42 2.59
C LYS A 364 -1.32 -12.30 2.04
N ALA A 365 -1.99 -13.09 2.88
CA ALA A 365 -3.12 -13.91 2.47
C ALA A 365 -4.32 -13.08 2.04
N ALA A 366 -4.60 -11.96 2.73
CA ALA A 366 -5.67 -11.04 2.35
C ALA A 366 -5.43 -10.46 0.95
N LEU A 367 -4.23 -9.94 0.69
CA LEU A 367 -3.87 -9.39 -0.62
C LEU A 367 -3.99 -10.46 -1.71
N TYR A 368 -3.34 -11.60 -1.53
CA TYR A 368 -3.34 -12.68 -2.52
C TYR A 368 -4.76 -13.18 -2.82
N ALA A 369 -5.62 -13.33 -1.79
CA ALA A 369 -7.01 -13.71 -1.97
C ALA A 369 -7.79 -12.70 -2.83
N GLY A 370 -7.58 -11.39 -2.60
CA GLY A 370 -8.15 -10.33 -3.44
C GLY A 370 -7.70 -10.44 -4.90
N ILE A 371 -6.40 -10.67 -5.12
CA ILE A 371 -5.83 -10.86 -6.47
C ILE A 371 -6.47 -12.09 -7.15
N LYS A 372 -6.58 -13.21 -6.43
CA LYS A 372 -7.17 -14.45 -6.95
C LYS A 372 -8.63 -14.30 -7.30
N LEU A 373 -9.41 -13.57 -6.50
CA LEU A 373 -10.78 -13.25 -6.87
C LEU A 373 -10.85 -12.50 -8.20
N LEU A 374 -10.02 -11.47 -8.39
CA LEU A 374 -9.99 -10.74 -9.66
C LEU A 374 -9.59 -11.66 -10.83
N MET A 375 -8.55 -12.47 -10.64
CA MET A 375 -8.09 -13.43 -11.66
C MET A 375 -9.20 -14.44 -12.01
N ASN A 376 -9.90 -14.99 -11.01
CA ASN A 376 -11.00 -15.93 -11.20
C ASN A 376 -12.16 -15.27 -11.97
N ARG A 377 -12.51 -14.02 -11.63
CA ARG A 377 -13.56 -13.25 -12.33
C ARG A 377 -13.20 -12.92 -13.77
N ALA A 378 -11.91 -12.70 -14.04
CA ALA A 378 -11.37 -12.50 -15.36
C ALA A 378 -11.07 -13.82 -16.12
N ALA A 379 -11.30 -14.98 -15.49
CA ALA A 379 -10.94 -16.31 -16.00
C ALA A 379 -9.44 -16.44 -16.39
N LEU A 380 -8.57 -15.78 -15.63
CA LEU A 380 -7.12 -15.77 -15.82
C LEU A 380 -6.43 -16.79 -14.91
N LYS A 381 -5.45 -17.50 -15.46
CA LYS A 381 -4.59 -18.42 -14.70
C LYS A 381 -3.27 -17.82 -14.27
N ALA A 382 -2.80 -16.81 -14.99
CA ALA A 382 -1.54 -16.13 -14.75
C ALA A 382 -1.66 -14.66 -15.18
N VAL A 383 -0.76 -13.82 -14.70
CA VAL A 383 -0.60 -12.42 -15.10
C VAL A 383 0.73 -12.25 -15.82
N GLU A 384 0.77 -11.38 -16.82
CA GLU A 384 1.96 -11.19 -17.65
C GLU A 384 2.88 -10.11 -17.10
N ARG A 385 2.33 -9.16 -16.34
CA ARG A 385 3.07 -8.07 -15.70
C ARG A 385 2.50 -7.78 -14.32
N ILE A 386 3.39 -7.43 -13.39
CA ILE A 386 3.01 -6.99 -12.05
C ILE A 386 3.68 -5.65 -11.73
N THR A 387 2.89 -4.69 -11.27
CA THR A 387 3.37 -3.38 -10.83
C THR A 387 3.02 -3.18 -9.36
N LEU A 388 4.03 -3.12 -8.49
CA LEU A 388 3.88 -2.80 -7.08
C LEU A 388 3.96 -1.28 -6.90
N ALA A 389 2.86 -0.65 -6.56
CA ALA A 389 2.74 0.79 -6.34
C ALA A 389 2.64 1.14 -4.86
N GLY A 390 2.68 2.44 -4.58
CA GLY A 390 2.53 3.00 -3.25
C GLY A 390 3.88 3.32 -2.61
N ALA A 391 3.84 4.22 -1.63
CA ALA A 391 5.05 4.62 -0.91
C ALA A 391 5.80 3.41 -0.32
N PHE A 392 5.06 2.42 0.18
CA PHE A 392 5.63 1.17 0.68
C PHE A 392 6.05 0.21 -0.46
N GLY A 393 5.18 0.02 -1.47
CA GLY A 393 5.43 -0.88 -2.60
C GLY A 393 6.76 -0.61 -3.31
N SER A 394 7.18 0.67 -3.39
CA SER A 394 8.46 1.08 -3.98
C SER A 394 9.73 0.49 -3.33
N PHE A 395 9.62 0.00 -2.09
CA PHE A 395 10.75 -0.59 -1.34
C PHE A 395 10.71 -2.12 -1.26
N ILE A 396 9.64 -2.74 -1.74
CA ILE A 396 9.47 -4.19 -1.75
C ILE A 396 10.32 -4.76 -2.88
N ASP A 397 11.18 -5.71 -2.55
CA ASP A 397 11.89 -6.49 -3.57
C ASP A 397 10.90 -7.48 -4.22
N PRO A 398 10.69 -7.41 -5.55
CA PRO A 398 9.80 -8.30 -6.28
C PRO A 398 10.01 -9.78 -6.01
N HIS A 399 11.26 -10.20 -5.86
CA HIS A 399 11.61 -11.60 -5.65
C HIS A 399 11.08 -12.09 -4.29
N TYR A 400 11.27 -11.29 -3.24
CA TYR A 400 10.76 -11.62 -1.91
C TYR A 400 9.23 -11.50 -1.81
N ALA A 401 8.62 -10.58 -2.56
CA ALA A 401 7.16 -10.52 -2.68
C ALA A 401 6.59 -11.83 -3.24
N MET A 402 7.22 -12.40 -4.26
CA MET A 402 6.80 -13.69 -4.82
C MET A 402 7.10 -14.86 -3.87
N ILE A 403 8.29 -14.92 -3.25
CA ILE A 403 8.65 -15.99 -2.29
C ILE A 403 7.67 -16.03 -1.12
N LEU A 404 7.30 -14.87 -0.59
CA LEU A 404 6.34 -14.77 0.49
C LEU A 404 4.92 -15.19 0.03
N GLY A 405 4.65 -15.12 -1.27
CA GLY A 405 3.32 -15.25 -1.86
C GLY A 405 2.45 -14.03 -1.56
N LEU A 406 3.05 -12.83 -1.58
CA LEU A 406 2.34 -11.56 -1.55
C LEU A 406 1.63 -11.30 -2.89
N ILE A 407 2.27 -11.73 -3.97
CA ILE A 407 1.80 -11.65 -5.35
C ILE A 407 1.87 -13.03 -6.01
N PRO A 408 1.06 -13.30 -7.05
CA PRO A 408 1.15 -14.53 -7.83
C PRO A 408 2.48 -14.63 -8.58
N ASP A 409 2.78 -15.84 -9.03
CA ASP A 409 3.93 -16.10 -9.87
C ASP A 409 3.84 -15.33 -11.20
N CYS A 410 4.96 -14.71 -11.58
CA CYS A 410 5.15 -13.95 -12.80
C CYS A 410 6.64 -14.00 -13.15
N ASP A 411 6.99 -13.73 -14.41
CA ASP A 411 8.40 -13.56 -14.78
C ASP A 411 9.00 -12.41 -13.95
N PRO A 412 10.09 -12.63 -13.17
CA PRO A 412 10.71 -11.58 -12.38
C PRO A 412 11.10 -10.33 -13.18
N GLU A 413 11.42 -10.46 -14.48
CA GLU A 413 11.71 -9.32 -15.35
C GLU A 413 10.46 -8.47 -15.65
N CYS A 414 9.27 -9.04 -15.46
CA CYS A 414 7.97 -8.40 -15.66
C CYS A 414 7.33 -7.89 -14.35
N VAL A 415 8.05 -7.99 -13.22
CA VAL A 415 7.62 -7.43 -11.94
C VAL A 415 8.43 -6.17 -11.62
N SER A 416 7.75 -5.04 -11.51
CA SER A 416 8.37 -3.75 -11.25
C SER A 416 7.74 -3.06 -10.05
N ALA A 417 8.55 -2.40 -9.23
CA ALA A 417 8.06 -1.47 -8.23
C ALA A 417 8.02 -0.04 -8.81
N VAL A 418 6.92 0.66 -8.62
CA VAL A 418 6.75 2.09 -8.95
C VAL A 418 6.56 2.88 -7.66
N GLY A 419 6.79 4.19 -7.74
CA GLY A 419 6.66 5.08 -6.59
C GLY A 419 5.21 5.35 -6.19
N ASN A 420 4.93 6.59 -5.78
CA ASN A 420 3.57 7.02 -5.52
C ASN A 420 2.78 7.22 -6.83
N ALA A 421 2.25 6.13 -7.38
CA ALA A 421 1.46 6.14 -8.61
C ALA A 421 0.16 6.96 -8.47
N ALA A 422 -0.46 7.01 -7.29
CA ALA A 422 -1.61 7.87 -7.04
C ALA A 422 -1.24 9.37 -7.17
N GLY A 423 -0.09 9.76 -6.62
CA GLY A 423 0.48 11.11 -6.76
C GLY A 423 0.84 11.45 -8.21
N ASP A 424 1.40 10.49 -8.96
CA ASP A 424 1.67 10.64 -10.39
C ASP A 424 0.37 10.82 -11.18
N GLY A 425 -0.66 10.03 -10.89
CA GLY A 425 -2.00 10.17 -11.48
C GLY A 425 -2.65 11.52 -11.17
N ALA A 426 -2.53 12.02 -9.95
CA ALA A 426 -2.99 13.35 -9.57
C ALA A 426 -2.29 14.45 -10.37
N ARG A 427 -0.97 14.34 -10.58
CA ARG A 427 -0.18 15.26 -11.40
C ARG A 427 -0.59 15.19 -12.87
N ILE A 428 -0.77 13.98 -13.41
CA ILE A 428 -1.25 13.76 -14.77
C ILE A 428 -2.62 14.40 -14.98
N ALA A 429 -3.56 14.19 -14.05
CA ALA A 429 -4.88 14.83 -14.10
C ALA A 429 -4.83 16.35 -13.94
N LEU A 430 -3.87 16.88 -13.16
CA LEU A 430 -3.68 18.31 -12.99
C LEU A 430 -3.25 18.95 -14.32
N LEU A 431 -2.27 18.35 -14.99
CA LEU A 431 -1.64 18.88 -16.20
C LEU A 431 -2.37 18.53 -17.50
N ASN A 432 -3.30 17.57 -17.47
CA ASN A 432 -3.99 17.09 -18.66
C ASN A 432 -5.51 16.95 -18.44
N ARG A 433 -6.27 17.87 -19.04
CA ARG A 433 -7.75 17.87 -18.99
C ARG A 433 -8.36 16.57 -19.53
N ARG A 434 -7.80 15.99 -20.60
CA ARG A 434 -8.31 14.73 -21.17
C ARG A 434 -8.14 13.56 -20.20
N LYS A 435 -7.14 13.62 -19.32
CA LYS A 435 -6.92 12.60 -18.29
C LYS A 435 -7.96 12.65 -17.17
N ARG A 436 -8.52 13.83 -16.88
CA ARG A 436 -9.71 13.95 -16.01
C ARG A 436 -10.93 13.28 -16.64
N ASP A 437 -11.14 13.47 -17.93
CA ASP A 437 -12.24 12.81 -18.67
C ASP A 437 -12.03 11.28 -18.74
N GLU A 438 -10.78 10.86 -18.95
CA GLU A 438 -10.38 9.45 -18.99
C GLU A 438 -10.58 8.76 -17.63
N ALA A 439 -10.21 9.43 -16.54
CA ALA A 439 -10.49 8.98 -15.17
C ALA A 439 -11.99 8.80 -14.93
N ALA A 440 -12.80 9.80 -15.30
CA ALA A 440 -14.27 9.76 -15.18
C ALA A 440 -14.89 8.60 -15.98
N ARG A 441 -14.35 8.31 -17.18
CA ARG A 441 -14.80 7.18 -17.99
C ARG A 441 -14.41 5.85 -17.37
N TYR A 442 -13.13 5.61 -17.11
CA TYR A 442 -12.67 4.29 -16.67
C TYR A 442 -13.11 3.95 -15.25
N ALA A 443 -13.29 4.93 -14.37
CA ALA A 443 -13.92 4.69 -13.06
C ALA A 443 -15.36 4.15 -13.16
N ARG A 444 -16.04 4.33 -14.30
CA ARG A 444 -17.36 3.76 -14.60
C ARG A 444 -17.29 2.41 -15.30
N GLU A 445 -16.29 2.19 -16.15
CA GLU A 445 -16.10 0.97 -16.93
C GLU A 445 -15.43 -0.16 -16.14
N VAL A 446 -14.61 0.18 -15.13
CA VAL A 446 -13.98 -0.81 -14.24
C VAL A 446 -15.03 -1.61 -13.49
N THR A 447 -14.85 -2.92 -13.47
CA THR A 447 -15.68 -3.84 -12.70
C THR A 447 -15.11 -4.02 -11.30
N TYR A 448 -15.73 -3.35 -10.33
CA TYR A 448 -15.38 -3.49 -8.92
C TYR A 448 -15.86 -4.83 -8.36
N VAL A 449 -14.99 -5.52 -7.62
CA VAL A 449 -15.27 -6.77 -6.90
C VAL A 449 -15.19 -6.50 -5.40
N GLU A 450 -16.32 -6.60 -4.71
CA GLU A 450 -16.43 -6.40 -3.26
C GLU A 450 -15.94 -7.63 -2.50
N THR A 451 -14.65 -7.65 -2.18
CA THR A 451 -13.97 -8.78 -1.49
C THR A 451 -14.58 -9.10 -0.13
N ALA A 452 -15.03 -8.07 0.60
CA ALA A 452 -15.50 -8.19 1.99
C ALA A 452 -16.74 -9.07 2.17
N ILE A 453 -17.57 -9.21 1.14
CA ILE A 453 -18.80 -10.03 1.16
C ILE A 453 -18.73 -11.19 0.16
N ASP A 454 -17.59 -11.37 -0.50
CA ASP A 454 -17.43 -12.41 -1.51
C ASP A 454 -17.30 -13.79 -0.85
N PRO A 455 -18.20 -14.75 -1.14
CA PRO A 455 -18.15 -16.06 -0.51
C PRO A 455 -16.89 -16.86 -0.88
N GLU A 456 -16.21 -16.55 -1.99
CA GLU A 456 -14.98 -17.22 -2.40
C GLU A 456 -13.73 -16.67 -1.70
N PHE A 457 -13.80 -15.45 -1.14
CA PHE A 457 -12.65 -14.80 -0.49
C PHE A 457 -12.03 -15.69 0.59
N GLN A 458 -12.87 -16.29 1.45
CA GLN A 458 -12.41 -17.13 2.54
C GLN A 458 -11.66 -18.37 2.05
N ASN A 459 -12.05 -18.93 0.90
CA ASN A 459 -11.41 -20.12 0.33
C ASN A 459 -10.01 -19.76 -0.19
N GLU A 460 -9.90 -18.68 -0.95
CA GLU A 460 -8.63 -18.17 -1.47
C GLU A 460 -7.70 -17.75 -0.32
N PHE A 461 -8.24 -17.11 0.72
CA PHE A 461 -7.50 -16.69 1.91
C PHE A 461 -6.83 -17.87 2.64
N VAL A 462 -7.54 -18.98 2.82
CA VAL A 462 -7.01 -20.16 3.52
C VAL A 462 -5.82 -20.77 2.77
N GLY A 463 -5.90 -20.86 1.44
CA GLY A 463 -4.79 -21.31 0.60
C GLY A 463 -3.59 -20.37 0.69
N ALA A 464 -3.87 -19.07 0.70
CA ALA A 464 -2.86 -18.02 0.72
C ALA A 464 -2.18 -17.80 2.08
N ILE A 465 -2.59 -18.46 3.17
CA ILE A 465 -1.85 -18.42 4.44
C ILE A 465 -0.46 -19.10 4.32
N HIS A 466 -0.36 -20.16 3.51
CA HIS A 466 0.90 -20.91 3.35
C HIS A 466 1.90 -20.12 2.51
N ILE A 467 3.19 -20.25 2.76
CA ILE A 467 4.27 -19.59 2.01
C ILE A 467 4.85 -20.57 0.97
N PRO A 468 4.90 -20.20 -0.34
CA PRO A 468 4.27 -19.03 -0.96
C PRO A 468 2.74 -19.17 -1.05
N HIS A 469 2.23 -20.38 -1.28
CA HIS A 469 0.80 -20.70 -1.31
C HIS A 469 0.59 -22.22 -1.08
N ALA A 470 -0.62 -22.65 -0.72
CA ALA A 470 -0.91 -24.07 -0.44
C ALA A 470 -1.07 -24.94 -1.71
N SER A 471 -1.53 -24.35 -2.81
CA SER A 471 -1.90 -25.05 -4.05
C SER A 471 -1.36 -24.42 -5.34
N ASP A 472 -1.40 -23.10 -5.47
CA ASP A 472 -0.86 -22.39 -6.63
C ASP A 472 0.62 -22.69 -6.90
N ASP A 473 0.94 -22.83 -8.18
CA ASP A 473 2.29 -23.11 -8.66
C ASP A 473 3.13 -21.82 -8.77
N PHE A 474 4.41 -21.93 -8.42
CA PHE A 474 5.40 -20.85 -8.56
C PHE A 474 6.59 -21.33 -9.42
N PRO A 475 6.38 -21.61 -10.73
CA PRO A 475 7.41 -22.18 -11.59
C PRO A 475 8.68 -21.32 -11.68
N HIS A 476 8.56 -19.99 -11.64
CA HIS A 476 9.73 -19.11 -11.68
C HIS A 476 10.58 -19.18 -10.40
N LEU A 477 10.01 -19.67 -9.29
CA LEU A 477 10.72 -19.87 -8.03
C LEU A 477 11.10 -21.33 -7.76
N ALA A 478 10.77 -22.28 -8.65
CA ALA A 478 10.97 -23.71 -8.40
C ALA A 478 12.43 -24.12 -8.10
N HIS A 479 13.40 -23.31 -8.53
CA HIS A 479 14.83 -23.53 -8.31
C HIS A 479 15.33 -23.08 -6.92
N ILE A 480 14.54 -22.26 -6.20
CA ILE A 480 14.89 -21.75 -4.86
C ILE A 480 13.94 -22.22 -3.76
N LEU A 481 12.69 -22.56 -4.09
CA LEU A 481 11.74 -23.02 -3.10
C LEU A 481 12.19 -24.37 -2.54
N VAL A 482 12.30 -24.42 -1.22
CA VAL A 482 12.56 -25.66 -0.51
C VAL A 482 11.33 -26.54 -0.67
N ASP A 483 11.45 -27.65 -1.41
CA ASP A 483 10.33 -28.55 -1.74
C ASP A 483 9.49 -28.84 -0.47
N PRO A 484 8.24 -28.37 -0.38
CA PRO A 484 7.42 -28.54 0.81
C PRO A 484 6.79 -29.92 0.88
N ARG A 485 6.99 -30.79 -0.12
CA ARG A 485 6.41 -32.13 -0.08
C ARG A 485 7.10 -32.93 1.00
N PRO A 486 6.40 -33.36 2.07
CA PRO A 486 6.96 -34.40 2.91
C PRO A 486 7.29 -35.57 1.98
N HIS A 487 8.50 -36.13 2.12
CA HIS A 487 8.75 -37.49 1.67
C HIS A 487 7.64 -38.35 2.28
N THR A 488 6.61 -38.63 1.50
CA THR A 488 5.64 -39.65 1.86
C THR A 488 6.43 -40.94 1.86
N ALA A 489 6.80 -41.38 3.06
CA ALA A 489 7.16 -42.78 3.25
C ALA A 489 6.04 -43.61 2.56
N PRO A 490 6.39 -44.65 1.79
CA PRO A 490 5.41 -45.39 1.00
C PRO A 490 4.27 -45.81 1.92
N ALA A 491 3.04 -45.54 1.49
CA ALA A 491 1.81 -45.73 2.26
C ALA A 491 1.63 -47.19 2.70
N GLY A 492 2.24 -47.54 3.82
CA GLY A 492 2.08 -48.83 4.48
C GLY A 492 1.11 -48.70 5.64
N ASN A 493 -0.18 -48.43 5.37
CA ASN A 493 -1.22 -48.68 6.39
C ASN A 493 -2.69 -48.66 5.91
N ASP A 494 -2.98 -48.55 4.62
CA ASP A 494 -4.38 -48.60 4.16
C ASP A 494 -5.04 -49.99 4.31
N ASP A 495 -4.23 -51.05 4.46
CA ASP A 495 -4.73 -52.41 4.64
C ASP A 495 -5.33 -52.69 6.04
N LYS A 496 -4.97 -51.89 7.06
CA LYS A 496 -5.49 -52.13 8.43
C LYS A 496 -6.83 -51.44 8.69
N ARG A 497 -7.16 -50.37 7.95
CA ARG A 497 -8.46 -49.70 8.04
C ARG A 497 -9.55 -50.43 7.26
N SER A 498 -9.24 -51.00 6.09
CA SER A 498 -10.21 -51.80 5.31
C SER A 498 -10.59 -53.09 6.05
N GLN A 499 -9.62 -53.81 6.63
CA GLN A 499 -9.87 -55.05 7.39
C GLN A 499 -10.65 -54.81 8.70
N ARG A 500 -10.53 -53.63 9.31
CA ARG A 500 -11.32 -53.26 10.49
C ARG A 500 -12.77 -52.91 10.11
N ALA A 501 -12.99 -52.27 8.97
CA ALA A 501 -14.33 -51.96 8.46
C ALA A 501 -15.09 -53.23 8.01
N GLU A 502 -14.41 -54.19 7.38
CA GLU A 502 -15.00 -55.49 7.01
C GLU A 502 -15.37 -56.34 8.24
N ARG A 503 -14.53 -56.38 9.28
CA ARG A 503 -14.84 -57.09 10.52
C ARG A 503 -16.05 -56.52 11.27
N ILE A 504 -16.30 -55.21 11.17
CA ILE A 504 -17.47 -54.57 11.78
C ILE A 504 -18.74 -54.87 10.98
N ARG A 505 -18.69 -54.84 9.64
CA ARG A 505 -19.82 -55.23 8.78
C ARG A 505 -20.19 -56.72 8.92
N ALA A 506 -19.20 -57.60 9.05
CA ALA A 506 -19.44 -59.03 9.26
C ALA A 506 -20.13 -59.32 10.62
N ARG A 507 -19.82 -58.56 11.67
CA ARG A 507 -20.47 -58.68 12.98
C ARG A 507 -21.92 -58.17 13.00
N GLN A 508 -22.23 -57.13 12.24
CA GLN A 508 -23.59 -56.60 12.15
C GLN A 508 -24.52 -57.50 11.30
N SER A 509 -23.99 -58.19 10.29
CA SER A 509 -24.77 -59.15 9.49
C SER A 509 -25.20 -60.42 10.26
N ARG A 510 -24.46 -60.81 11.31
CA ARG A 510 -24.78 -61.98 12.15
C ARG A 510 -25.74 -61.67 13.30
N ALA A 511 -25.99 -60.41 13.62
CA ALA A 511 -26.88 -60.00 14.71
C ALA A 511 -28.33 -59.72 14.24
N GLY A 512 -28.60 -59.78 12.94
CA GLY A 512 -29.93 -59.59 12.35
C GLY A 512 -30.60 -60.86 11.84
N ALA A 513 -30.07 -62.03 12.18
CA ALA A 513 -30.60 -63.34 11.79
C ALA A 513 -30.66 -64.28 13.00
N THR A 514 -31.49 -63.91 13.99
CA THR A 514 -32.12 -64.79 14.98
C THR A 514 -33.40 -64.14 15.45
#